data_AF-A0A009R3I1-F1
#
_entry.id   AF-A0A009R3I1-F1
#
_cell.length_a   1.000
_cell.length_b   1.000
_cell.length_c   1.000
_cell.angle_alpha   90.00
_cell.angle_beta   90.00
_cell.angle_gamma   90.00
#
_symmetry.space_group_name_H-M   'P 1'
#
loop_
_entity.id
_entity.type
_entity.pdbx_description
1 polymer ?
#
loop_
_entity_poly.entity_id
_entity_poly.type
_entity_poly.pdbx_seq_one_letter_code
_entity_poly.pdbx_strand_id
1 'polypeptide(L)'
;PFTVAAIYDSTVIDGQQVRSMSMLTINADDHPFMSQFHKPEDEKRSIIVIPEDYREDWLNCKKEDADQFFFEMPVDQFQARFIPRI
;
A
#
# COMPACT_ATOMS: atom_id res chain seq x y z
N PRO A 1 5.17 2.84 13.82
CA PRO A 1 4.43 1.86 12.98
C PRO A 1 3.52 2.64 12.03
N PHE A 2 3.17 2.10 10.87
CA PHE A 2 2.28 2.77 9.91
C PHE A 2 1.24 1.80 9.36
N THR A 3 0.16 2.33 8.78
CA THR A 3 -0.97 1.55 8.24
C THR A 3 -0.90 1.54 6.73
N VAL A 4 -1.08 0.37 6.13
CA VAL A 4 -1.11 0.20 4.66
C VAL A 4 -2.55 -0.03 4.22
N ALA A 5 -2.97 0.67 3.17
CA ALA A 5 -4.27 0.43 2.55
C ALA A 5 -4.30 -0.98 1.93
N ALA A 6 -5.30 -1.77 2.28
CA ALA A 6 -5.43 -3.15 1.83
C ALA A 6 -6.89 -3.56 1.69
N ILE A 7 -7.12 -4.56 0.86
CA ILE A 7 -8.37 -5.30 0.78
C ILE A 7 -8.17 -6.70 1.38
N TYR A 8 -9.23 -7.28 1.91
CA TYR A 8 -9.23 -8.65 2.38
C TYR A 8 -10.45 -9.40 1.87
N ASP A 9 -10.33 -10.72 1.81
CA ASP A 9 -11.46 -11.61 1.55
C ASP A 9 -11.32 -12.89 2.39
N SER A 10 -12.47 -13.51 2.69
CA SER A 10 -12.58 -14.78 3.39
C SER A 10 -13.48 -15.71 2.60
N THR A 11 -12.89 -16.76 2.04
CA THR A 11 -13.58 -17.76 1.22
C THR A 11 -13.39 -19.17 1.77
N VAL A 12 -14.05 -20.17 1.17
CA VAL A 12 -13.86 -21.59 1.48
C VAL A 12 -13.26 -22.28 0.25
N ILE A 13 -12.10 -22.91 0.44
CA ILE A 13 -11.39 -23.69 -0.59
C ILE A 13 -11.20 -25.10 -0.03
N ASP A 14 -11.65 -26.11 -0.78
CA ASP A 14 -11.58 -27.53 -0.36
C ASP A 14 -12.15 -27.81 1.05
N GLY A 15 -13.24 -27.11 1.39
CA GLY A 15 -13.90 -27.22 2.70
C GLY A 15 -13.19 -26.50 3.85
N GLN A 16 -12.10 -25.79 3.60
CA GLN A 16 -11.36 -25.01 4.60
C GLN A 16 -11.58 -23.51 4.42
N GLN A 17 -11.78 -22.78 5.52
CA GLN A 17 -11.82 -21.32 5.47
C GLN A 17 -10.41 -20.78 5.16
N VAL A 18 -10.29 -20.02 4.08
CA VAL A 18 -9.08 -19.32 3.67
C VAL A 18 -9.31 -17.82 3.75
N ARG A 19 -8.45 -17.13 4.49
CA ARG A 19 -8.42 -15.67 4.56
C ARG A 19 -7.22 -15.16 3.80
N SER A 20 -7.44 -14.19 2.92
CA SER A 20 -6.40 -13.58 2.13
C SER A 20 -6.51 -12.06 2.17
N MET A 21 -5.41 -11.38 1.88
CA MET A 21 -5.35 -9.94 1.80
C MET A 21 -4.39 -9.52 0.69
N SER A 22 -4.61 -8.33 0.15
CA SER A 22 -3.72 -7.70 -0.82
C SER A 22 -3.56 -6.23 -0.51
N MET A 23 -2.33 -5.73 -0.59
CA MET A 23 -2.03 -4.32 -0.43
C MET A 23 -2.41 -3.58 -1.71
N LEU A 24 -3.03 -2.40 -1.55
CA LEU A 24 -3.25 -1.50 -2.66
C LEU A 24 -1.97 -0.74 -2.97
N THR A 25 -1.73 -0.52 -4.26
CA THR A 25 -0.60 0.26 -4.75
C THR A 25 -1.08 1.34 -5.71
N ILE A 26 -0.29 2.40 -5.85
CA ILE A 26 -0.44 3.45 -6.85
C ILE A 26 0.84 3.56 -7.69
N ASN A 27 0.73 4.22 -8.84
CA ASN A 27 1.89 4.57 -9.64
C ASN A 27 2.81 5.49 -8.81
N ALA A 28 4.12 5.35 -9.00
CA ALA A 28 5.14 6.09 -8.29
C ALA A 28 6.27 6.54 -9.21
N ASP A 29 6.03 6.64 -10.52
CA ASP A 29 7.05 7.02 -11.51
C ASP A 29 7.57 8.44 -11.23
N ASP A 30 6.68 9.36 -10.84
CA ASP A 30 7.00 10.75 -10.53
C ASP A 30 7.32 10.99 -9.04
N HIS A 31 7.24 9.96 -8.20
CA HIS A 31 7.46 10.10 -6.77
C HIS A 31 8.94 10.37 -6.47
N PRO A 32 9.34 11.41 -5.70
CA PRO A 32 10.74 11.81 -5.52
C PRO A 32 11.69 10.72 -5.01
N PHE A 33 11.19 9.85 -4.14
CA PHE A 33 11.95 8.75 -3.56
C PHE A 33 11.59 7.35 -4.11
N MET A 34 10.31 6.98 -4.12
CA MET A 34 9.84 5.66 -4.53
C MET A 34 10.10 5.32 -6.01
N SER A 35 10.26 6.31 -6.89
CA SER A 35 10.64 6.10 -8.30
C SER A 35 12.00 5.43 -8.50
N GLN A 36 12.85 5.44 -7.46
CA GLN A 36 14.21 4.88 -7.48
C GLN A 36 14.26 3.36 -7.23
N PHE A 37 13.12 2.74 -6.89
CA PHE A 37 13.01 1.31 -6.58
C PHE A 37 12.55 0.49 -7.81
N HIS A 38 12.46 -0.84 -7.64
CA HIS A 38 12.14 -1.82 -8.70
C HIS A 38 13.13 -1.82 -9.88
N LYS A 39 12.95 -2.71 -10.85
CA LYS A 39 13.83 -2.74 -12.04
C LYS A 39 13.61 -1.51 -12.91
N PRO A 40 14.63 -0.99 -13.62
CA PRO A 40 14.52 0.21 -14.45
C PRO A 40 13.37 0.20 -15.45
N GLU A 41 13.08 -0.96 -16.05
CA GLU A 41 12.06 -1.15 -17.08
C GLU A 41 10.62 -1.39 -16.57
N ASP A 42 10.45 -1.56 -15.25
CA ASP A 42 9.15 -1.80 -14.64
C ASP A 42 8.47 -0.47 -14.24
N GLU A 43 7.13 -0.40 -14.39
CA GLU A 43 6.31 0.67 -13.79
C GLU A 43 6.61 0.76 -12.28
N LYS A 44 6.87 1.97 -11.78
CA LYS A 44 7.12 2.15 -10.37
C LYS A 44 5.79 2.13 -9.61
N ARG A 45 5.74 1.31 -8.57
CA ARG A 45 4.57 1.16 -7.71
C ARG A 45 4.96 1.38 -6.26
N SER A 46 4.20 2.22 -5.56
CA SER A 46 4.29 2.39 -4.11
C SER A 46 3.03 1.84 -3.45
N ILE A 47 3.17 1.34 -2.22
CA ILE A 47 2.03 1.12 -1.33
C ILE A 47 1.42 2.46 -0.91
N ILE A 48 0.15 2.44 -0.55
CA ILE A 48 -0.55 3.59 0.03
C ILE A 48 -0.43 3.51 1.55
N VAL A 49 0.12 4.54 2.17
CA VAL A 49 0.15 4.68 3.63
C VAL A 49 -1.03 5.51 4.08
N ILE A 50 -1.86 4.96 4.96
CA ILE A 50 -3.02 5.65 5.54
C ILE A 50 -2.55 6.45 6.77
N PRO A 51 -2.68 7.79 6.78
CA PRO A 51 -2.36 8.61 7.95
C PRO A 51 -3.20 8.21 9.16
N GLU A 52 -2.68 8.44 10.37
CA GLU A 52 -3.33 7.97 11.60
C GLU A 52 -4.75 8.51 11.75
N ASP A 53 -4.95 9.79 11.43
CA ASP A 53 -6.23 10.50 11.53
C ASP A 53 -7.30 9.94 10.57
N TYR A 54 -6.89 9.26 9.49
CA TYR A 54 -7.81 8.70 8.48
C TYR A 54 -8.03 7.19 8.61
N ARG A 55 -7.49 6.53 9.66
CA ARG A 55 -7.63 5.08 9.82
C ARG A 55 -9.07 4.61 9.94
N GLU A 56 -9.85 5.30 10.78
CA GLU A 56 -11.27 4.96 10.97
C GLU A 56 -12.07 5.24 9.70
N ASP A 57 -11.79 6.36 9.03
CA ASP A 57 -12.46 6.71 7.77
C ASP A 57 -12.18 5.66 6.69
N TRP A 58 -10.92 5.23 6.55
CA TRP A 58 -10.53 4.17 5.62
C TRP A 58 -11.27 2.85 5.89
N LEU A 59 -11.37 2.44 7.17
CA LEU A 59 -12.05 1.19 7.55
C LEU A 59 -13.56 1.21 7.31
N ASN A 60 -14.16 2.40 7.28
CA ASN A 60 -15.60 2.60 7.11
C ASN A 60 -15.99 3.17 5.74
N CYS A 61 -15.02 3.46 4.86
CA CYS A 61 -15.29 4.03 3.54
C CYS A 61 -16.03 3.03 2.65
N LYS A 62 -16.80 3.58 1.71
CA LYS A 62 -17.35 2.77 0.61
C LYS A 62 -16.29 2.64 -0.48
N LYS A 63 -16.41 1.59 -1.29
CA LYS A 63 -15.53 1.34 -2.42
C LYS A 63 -15.43 2.56 -3.35
N GLU A 64 -16.55 3.27 -3.55
CA GLU A 64 -16.62 4.43 -4.44
C GLU A 64 -15.84 5.65 -3.93
N ASP A 65 -15.53 5.68 -2.62
CA ASP A 65 -14.82 6.78 -1.96
C ASP A 65 -13.35 6.44 -1.66
N ALA A 66 -12.90 5.22 -1.99
CA ALA A 66 -11.60 4.70 -1.58
C ALA A 66 -10.42 5.46 -2.18
N ASP A 67 -10.59 6.04 -3.38
CA ASP A 67 -9.57 6.80 -4.09
C ASP A 67 -9.17 8.09 -3.35
N GLN A 68 -10.05 8.63 -2.49
CA GLN A 68 -9.74 9.77 -1.62
C GLN A 68 -8.58 9.49 -0.65
N PHE A 69 -8.27 8.22 -0.41
CA PHE A 69 -7.17 7.78 0.46
C PHE A 69 -5.92 7.37 -0.30
N PHE A 70 -5.88 7.52 -1.63
CA PHE A 70 -4.75 7.08 -2.46
C PHE A 70 -3.60 8.10 -2.43
N PHE A 71 -3.02 8.25 -1.25
CA PHE A 71 -1.93 9.17 -1.01
C PHE A 71 -0.59 8.60 -1.49
N GLU A 72 0.22 9.46 -2.10
CA GLU A 72 1.65 9.21 -2.26
C GLU A 72 2.33 9.09 -0.89
N MET A 73 3.38 8.28 -0.83
CA MET A 73 4.12 8.07 0.41
C MET A 73 4.85 9.37 0.83
N PRO A 74 4.64 9.90 2.04
CA PRO A 74 5.29 11.13 2.46
C PRO A 74 6.83 11.02 2.46
N VAL A 75 7.52 11.90 1.72
CA VAL A 75 8.98 11.86 1.56
C VAL A 75 9.76 12.15 2.84
N ASP A 76 9.16 12.84 3.80
CA ASP A 76 9.79 13.34 5.03
C ASP A 76 9.46 12.52 6.28
N GLN A 77 8.57 11.53 6.18
CA GLN A 77 8.12 10.72 7.32
C GLN A 77 8.78 9.33 7.40
N PHE A 78 9.48 8.91 6.34
CA PHE A 78 10.06 7.57 6.25
C PHE A 78 11.55 7.62 5.93
N GLN A 79 12.28 6.63 6.44
CA GLN A 79 13.70 6.42 6.15
C GLN A 79 13.89 5.06 5.48
N ALA A 80 14.76 5.02 4.48
CA ALA A 80 15.24 3.78 3.88
C ALA A 80 16.75 3.63 4.11
N ARG A 81 17.21 2.38 4.21
CA ARG A 81 18.63 2.03 4.31
C ARG A 81 18.92 0.90 3.34
N PHE A 82 20.07 0.95 2.69
CA PHE A 82 20.54 -0.14 1.85
C PHE A 82 20.96 -1.33 2.72
N ILE A 83 20.31 -2.48 2.52
CA ILE A 83 20.59 -3.73 3.25
C ILE A 83 20.75 -4.86 2.21
N PRO A 84 21.95 -5.08 1.65
CA PRO A 84 22.20 -6.15 0.70
C PRO A 84 22.07 -7.52 1.38
N ARG A 85 21.71 -8.55 0.60
CA ARG A 85 21.79 -9.94 1.09
C ARG A 85 23.27 -10.27 1.32
N ILE A 86 23.57 -10.81 2.50
CA ILE A 86 24.89 -11.35 2.87
C ILE A 86 25.08 -12.69 2.16
#